data_AF-A0A6P2A6H7-F1
#
_entry.id   AF-A0A6P2A6H7-F1
#
_cell.length_a   1.000
_cell.length_b   1.000
_cell.length_c   1.000
_cell.angle_alpha   90.00
_cell.angle_beta   90.00
_cell.angle_gamma   90.00
#
_symmetry.space_group_name_H-M   'P 1'
#
loop_
_entity.id
_entity.type
_entity.pdbx_description
1 polymer ?
#
loop_
_entity_poly.entity_id
_entity_poly.type
_entity_poly.pdbx_seq_one_letter_code
_entity_poly.pdbx_strand_id
1 'polypeptide(L)'
;MTTASWIRKESLTMQETTDTVSPSADPVSTAANPVPPSADPVSTAAQPAPVAGRQRLYRRFGKAERIGHIGLGISFIGLAITGLPLLYSQEPWARWIAHSMGGFEATGFLHRFFALVMIVLFAWHLARVFRRIIVDRDLGMLWGPYSMVPQPRDARDVYQNIRYFLGKGEPPRFERYTYWEKFDYWAVFWGMAIIGGSGLILWFPEFFTRFLPGWTLNLASVIHGLEAVLAVGFIFTIHLFHNNLRAEKFPMDTVMFTGYVTEDELRKERPDEYERLQREGSLKEIEVEPVKPSLLNAGRIYGVAVNLLGVILVGLMLYALLG
;
A
#
# COMPACT_ATOMS: atom_id res chain seq x y z
N MET A 1 -24.13 -16.42 27.26
CA MET A 1 -24.99 -15.85 26.19
C MET A 1 -24.10 -15.51 25.01
N THR A 2 -24.13 -16.35 24.00
CA THR A 2 -23.21 -16.44 22.86
C THR A 2 -24.02 -16.34 21.58
N THR A 3 -23.67 -15.43 20.67
CA THR A 3 -24.27 -15.37 19.32
C THR A 3 -23.21 -15.04 18.28
N ALA A 4 -22.61 -16.11 17.76
CA ALA A 4 -22.09 -16.17 16.41
C ALA A 4 -23.26 -16.45 15.45
N SER A 5 -23.51 -15.56 14.49
CA SER A 5 -24.56 -15.79 13.48
C SER A 5 -24.27 -15.05 12.17
N TRP A 6 -23.14 -15.32 11.50
CA TRP A 6 -22.89 -14.75 10.15
C TRP A 6 -22.15 -15.68 9.18
N ILE A 7 -22.21 -17.01 9.37
CA ILE A 7 -21.69 -17.96 8.39
C ILE A 7 -22.64 -19.15 8.28
N ARG A 8 -23.70 -19.02 7.46
CA ARG A 8 -24.43 -20.16 6.88
C ARG A 8 -25.40 -19.69 5.79
N LYS A 9 -24.93 -19.58 4.55
CA LYS A 9 -25.78 -19.66 3.34
C LYS A 9 -24.88 -19.78 2.11
N GLU A 10 -24.32 -20.97 1.90
CA GLU A 10 -23.86 -21.46 0.59
C GLU A 10 -23.36 -22.91 0.75
N SER A 11 -24.33 -23.82 0.86
CA SER A 11 -24.12 -25.25 0.67
C SER A 11 -25.50 -25.87 0.47
N LEU A 12 -25.60 -26.88 -0.40
CA LEU A 12 -26.80 -27.55 -0.93
C LEU A 12 -27.21 -26.95 -2.28
N THR A 13 -26.74 -27.50 -3.40
CA THR A 13 -27.28 -28.75 -3.94
C THR A 13 -26.30 -29.39 -4.94
N MET A 14 -25.76 -30.55 -4.57
CA MET A 14 -25.25 -31.55 -5.50
C MET A 14 -26.00 -32.82 -5.13
N GLN A 15 -26.93 -33.24 -5.99
CA GLN A 15 -27.51 -34.57 -5.92
C GLN A 15 -27.40 -35.19 -7.31
N GLU A 16 -26.62 -36.27 -7.35
CA GLU A 16 -26.59 -37.29 -8.39
C GLU A 16 -28.00 -37.77 -8.74
N THR A 17 -28.26 -37.90 -10.03
CA THR A 17 -29.19 -38.91 -10.55
C THR A 17 -28.47 -39.65 -11.66
N THR A 18 -28.00 -40.84 -11.32
CA THR A 18 -27.69 -41.92 -12.25
C THR A 18 -29.00 -42.42 -12.84
N ASP A 19 -29.11 -42.49 -14.15
CA ASP A 19 -30.05 -43.43 -14.78
C ASP A 19 -29.57 -43.90 -16.16
N THR A 20 -29.92 -45.16 -16.38
CA THR A 20 -29.43 -46.18 -17.29
C THR A 20 -29.60 -45.93 -18.79
N VAL A 21 -28.65 -46.48 -19.56
CA VAL A 21 -28.66 -46.61 -21.04
C VAL A 21 -29.35 -47.92 -21.47
N SER A 22 -30.25 -47.84 -22.46
CA SER A 22 -30.40 -48.90 -23.48
C SER A 22 -31.06 -48.37 -24.78
N PRO A 23 -30.78 -49.01 -25.94
CA PRO A 23 -30.92 -48.38 -27.25
C PRO A 23 -32.11 -48.92 -28.07
N SER A 24 -32.65 -48.10 -28.96
CA SER A 24 -33.45 -48.59 -30.09
C SER A 24 -33.31 -47.68 -31.31
N ALA A 25 -33.11 -48.31 -32.46
CA ALA A 25 -32.73 -47.75 -33.75
C ALA A 25 -33.85 -47.00 -34.50
N ASP A 26 -33.44 -45.96 -35.25
CA ASP A 26 -33.81 -45.44 -36.60
C ASP A 26 -35.18 -45.78 -37.25
N PRO A 27 -35.75 -44.95 -38.18
CA PRO A 27 -35.04 -44.03 -39.10
C PRO A 27 -35.69 -42.65 -39.43
N VAL A 28 -34.85 -41.77 -39.98
CA VAL A 28 -35.06 -40.70 -40.98
C VAL A 28 -36.50 -40.24 -41.27
N SER A 29 -36.79 -38.98 -40.95
CA SER A 29 -37.83 -38.18 -41.63
C SER A 29 -37.40 -36.72 -41.76
N THR A 30 -37.31 -36.27 -43.01
CA THR A 30 -37.15 -34.88 -43.46
C THR A 30 -38.31 -34.00 -43.01
N ALA A 31 -38.04 -32.96 -42.24
CA ALA A 31 -38.97 -31.84 -42.04
C ALA A 31 -38.17 -30.54 -41.84
N ALA A 32 -38.61 -29.49 -42.53
CA ALA A 32 -38.03 -28.17 -42.53
C ALA A 32 -37.96 -27.55 -41.13
N ASN A 33 -36.82 -26.95 -40.77
CA ASN A 33 -36.68 -26.22 -39.52
C ASN A 33 -37.50 -24.91 -39.56
N PRO A 34 -38.33 -24.63 -38.54
CA PRO A 34 -39.00 -23.36 -38.40
C PRO A 34 -38.02 -22.26 -37.96
N VAL A 35 -38.26 -21.06 -38.47
CA VAL A 35 -37.58 -19.80 -38.13
C VAL A 35 -37.62 -19.59 -36.60
N PRO A 36 -36.49 -19.26 -35.94
CA PRO A 36 -36.51 -18.94 -34.51
C PRO A 36 -37.31 -17.66 -34.25
N PRO A 37 -38.03 -17.57 -33.11
CA PRO A 37 -38.78 -16.37 -32.76
C PRO A 37 -37.83 -15.17 -32.63
N SER A 38 -38.26 -14.04 -33.19
CA SER A 38 -37.59 -12.74 -33.14
C SER A 38 -37.17 -12.42 -31.70
N ALA A 39 -35.87 -12.19 -31.52
CA ALA A 39 -35.34 -11.64 -30.28
C ALA A 39 -36.03 -10.31 -29.99
N ASP A 40 -36.68 -10.21 -28.83
CA ASP A 40 -37.13 -8.95 -28.28
C ASP A 40 -35.94 -7.98 -28.20
N PRO A 41 -36.13 -6.68 -28.51
CA PRO A 41 -35.06 -5.71 -28.39
C PRO A 41 -34.63 -5.63 -26.93
N VAL A 42 -33.41 -6.08 -26.65
CA VAL A 42 -32.69 -5.75 -25.41
C VAL A 42 -32.81 -4.24 -25.25
N SER A 43 -33.57 -3.83 -24.23
CA SER A 43 -33.69 -2.44 -23.83
C SER A 43 -32.30 -1.98 -23.38
N THR A 44 -31.56 -1.40 -24.32
CA THR A 44 -30.35 -0.64 -24.05
C THR A 44 -30.80 0.63 -23.33
N ALA A 45 -31.07 0.50 -22.03
CA ALA A 45 -31.22 1.65 -21.16
C ALA A 45 -29.90 2.42 -21.24
N ALA A 46 -29.91 3.48 -22.04
CA ALA A 46 -28.79 4.39 -22.19
C ALA A 46 -28.36 4.82 -20.78
N GLN A 47 -27.08 4.57 -20.47
CA GLN A 47 -26.49 5.11 -19.26
C GLN A 47 -26.73 6.63 -19.28
N PRO A 48 -27.30 7.22 -18.22
CA PRO A 48 -27.51 8.65 -18.19
C PRO A 48 -26.18 9.35 -18.43
N ALA A 49 -26.17 10.26 -19.40
CA ALA A 49 -25.00 11.07 -19.72
C ALA A 49 -24.46 11.69 -18.42
N PRO A 50 -23.13 11.76 -18.23
CA PRO A 50 -22.56 12.37 -17.04
C PRO A 50 -23.12 13.78 -16.88
N VAL A 51 -23.75 14.05 -15.74
CA VAL A 51 -24.20 15.39 -15.37
C VAL A 51 -22.94 16.28 -15.38
N ALA A 52 -22.85 17.16 -16.35
CA ALA A 52 -21.73 18.08 -16.51
C ALA A 52 -21.51 18.85 -15.19
N GLY A 53 -20.38 18.58 -14.53
CA GLY A 53 -19.95 19.31 -13.32
C GLY A 53 -19.72 18.50 -12.05
N ARG A 54 -20.12 17.21 -11.96
CA ARG A 54 -19.76 16.36 -10.81
C ARG A 54 -18.52 15.51 -11.15
N GLN A 55 -17.37 15.88 -10.59
CA GLN A 55 -16.16 15.07 -10.70
C GLN A 55 -16.42 13.72 -10.02
N ARG A 56 -16.41 12.63 -10.79
CA ARG A 56 -16.59 11.28 -10.26
C ARG A 56 -15.37 10.89 -9.44
N LEU A 57 -15.63 10.23 -8.31
CA LEU A 57 -14.60 9.72 -7.40
C LEU A 57 -14.72 8.22 -7.31
N TYR A 58 -13.58 7.54 -7.29
CA TYR A 58 -13.49 6.10 -7.15
C TYR A 58 -12.68 5.71 -5.93
N ARG A 59 -13.11 4.67 -5.22
CA ARG A 59 -12.39 4.10 -4.07
C ARG A 59 -11.14 3.37 -4.52
N ARG A 60 -9.99 3.91 -4.14
CA ARG A 60 -8.66 3.32 -4.36
C ARG A 60 -8.20 2.49 -3.17
N PHE A 61 -8.34 2.99 -1.94
CA PHE A 61 -7.88 2.33 -0.72
C PHE A 61 -8.99 2.17 0.33
N GLY A 62 -9.02 0.99 0.97
CA GLY A 62 -9.94 0.70 2.05
C GLY A 62 -9.60 1.46 3.34
N LYS A 63 -10.47 1.36 4.35
CA LYS A 63 -10.28 2.07 5.62
C LYS A 63 -9.10 1.50 6.41
N ALA A 64 -8.95 0.18 6.43
CA ALA A 64 -7.93 -0.48 7.20
C ALA A 64 -6.52 -0.17 6.65
N GLU A 65 -6.33 -0.18 5.33
CA GLU A 65 -5.08 0.20 4.68
C GLU A 65 -4.67 1.63 5.05
N ARG A 66 -5.63 2.57 5.03
CA ARG A 66 -5.37 3.97 5.39
C ARG A 66 -5.03 4.18 6.86
N ILE A 67 -5.79 3.56 7.76
CA ILE A 67 -5.52 3.66 9.20
C ILE A 67 -4.15 3.05 9.52
N GLY A 68 -3.84 1.90 8.91
CA GLY A 68 -2.52 1.28 9.03
C GLY A 68 -1.41 2.20 8.54
N HIS A 69 -1.57 2.80 7.37
CA HIS A 69 -0.59 3.74 6.82
C HIS A 69 -0.39 4.99 7.68
N ILE A 70 -1.46 5.60 8.19
CA ILE A 70 -1.36 6.76 9.10
C ILE A 70 -0.63 6.37 10.39
N GLY A 71 -0.96 5.21 10.96
CA GLY A 71 -0.25 4.68 12.13
C GLY A 71 1.24 4.42 11.88
N LEU A 72 1.57 3.85 10.72
CA LEU A 72 2.96 3.65 10.28
C LEU A 72 3.68 4.99 10.14
N GLY A 73 3.06 5.98 9.52
CA GLY A 73 3.63 7.32 9.38
C GLY A 73 3.90 8.00 10.72
N ILE A 74 2.95 7.97 11.66
CA ILE A 74 3.12 8.57 12.99
C ILE A 74 4.24 7.88 13.77
N SER A 75 4.24 6.54 13.79
CA SER A 75 5.28 5.78 14.50
C SER A 75 6.65 5.95 13.86
N PHE A 76 6.74 6.01 12.52
CA PHE A 76 7.99 6.27 11.81
C PHE A 76 8.56 7.66 12.14
N ILE A 77 7.73 8.70 12.12
CA ILE A 77 8.14 10.05 12.48
C ILE A 77 8.64 10.08 13.93
N GLY A 78 7.92 9.44 14.87
CA GLY A 78 8.35 9.32 16.25
C GLY A 78 9.70 8.60 16.40
N LEU A 79 9.91 7.52 15.65
CA LEU A 79 11.18 6.79 15.59
C LEU A 79 12.31 7.65 15.01
N ALA A 80 12.06 8.44 13.97
CA ALA A 80 13.07 9.31 13.36
C ALA A 80 13.48 10.44 14.31
N ILE A 81 12.52 11.14 14.91
CA ILE A 81 12.76 12.26 15.84
C ILE A 81 13.49 11.80 17.11
N THR A 82 13.27 10.57 17.55
CA THR A 82 13.94 10.02 18.74
C THR A 82 15.25 9.30 18.40
N GLY A 83 15.28 8.57 17.29
CA GLY A 83 16.42 7.74 16.88
C GLY A 83 17.59 8.55 16.35
N LEU A 84 17.34 9.60 15.55
CA LEU A 84 18.42 10.45 15.02
C LEU A 84 19.22 11.15 16.14
N PRO A 85 18.59 11.76 17.18
CA PRO A 85 19.33 12.29 18.31
C PRO A 85 20.14 11.24 19.07
N LEU A 86 19.61 10.02 19.24
CA LEU A 86 20.33 8.94 19.90
C LEU A 86 21.56 8.51 19.11
N LEU A 87 21.42 8.44 17.77
CA LEU A 87 22.51 8.08 16.85
C LEU A 87 23.59 9.16 16.81
N TYR A 88 23.20 10.43 16.69
CA TYR A 88 24.10 11.59 16.56
C TYR A 88 24.27 12.35 17.88
N SER A 89 24.36 11.65 19.00
CA SER A 89 24.30 12.24 20.35
C SER A 89 25.36 13.32 20.66
N GLN A 90 26.44 13.38 19.90
CA GLN A 90 27.49 14.40 20.02
C GLN A 90 27.07 15.75 19.41
N GLU A 91 26.16 15.72 18.45
CA GLU A 91 25.74 16.91 17.72
C GLU A 91 24.95 17.89 18.59
N PRO A 92 25.18 19.22 18.47
CA PRO A 92 24.45 20.21 19.24
C PRO A 92 22.92 20.15 19.01
N TRP A 93 22.50 19.94 17.76
CA TRP A 93 21.08 19.83 17.41
C TRP A 93 20.45 18.57 18.02
N ALA A 94 21.17 17.45 18.05
CA ALA A 94 20.71 16.20 18.64
C ALA A 94 20.51 16.35 20.15
N ARG A 95 21.46 16.98 20.84
CA ARG A 95 21.34 17.32 22.26
C ARG A 95 20.14 18.23 22.51
N TRP A 96 19.95 19.27 21.70
CA TRP A 96 18.79 20.16 21.84
C TRP A 96 17.46 19.42 21.70
N ILE A 97 17.31 18.58 20.66
CA ILE A 97 16.10 17.77 20.45
C ILE A 97 15.88 16.83 21.63
N ALA A 98 16.90 16.08 22.05
CA ALA A 98 16.79 15.15 23.16
C ALA A 98 16.39 15.85 24.48
N HIS A 99 17.02 16.98 24.80
CA HIS A 99 16.68 17.76 26.01
C HIS A 99 15.28 18.37 25.95
N SER A 100 14.77 18.73 24.76
CA SER A 100 13.38 19.18 24.61
C SER A 100 12.35 18.09 24.94
N MET A 101 12.75 16.82 24.87
CA MET A 101 11.95 15.64 25.22
C MET A 101 12.21 15.10 26.63
N GLY A 102 12.99 15.80 27.47
CA GLY A 102 13.34 15.35 28.82
C GLY A 102 14.70 14.65 28.93
N GLY A 103 15.55 14.76 27.91
CA GLY A 103 16.91 14.20 27.88
C GLY A 103 17.00 12.87 27.12
N PHE A 104 18.22 12.32 27.04
CA PHE A 104 18.48 11.09 26.28
C PHE A 104 17.77 9.86 26.83
N GLU A 105 17.57 9.77 28.15
CA GLU A 105 16.84 8.66 28.76
C GLU A 105 15.37 8.66 28.34
N ALA A 106 14.70 9.81 28.44
CA ALA A 106 13.32 9.98 27.98
C ALA A 106 13.21 9.76 26.46
N THR A 107 14.19 10.23 25.69
CA THR A 107 14.27 10.00 24.24
C THR A 107 14.34 8.50 23.91
N GLY A 108 15.19 7.74 24.61
CA GLY A 108 15.30 6.29 24.46
C GLY A 108 14.04 5.53 24.90
N PHE A 109 13.32 6.03 25.91
CA PHE A 109 12.00 5.50 26.26
C PHE A 109 10.97 5.74 25.14
N LEU A 110 10.87 6.97 24.63
CA LEU A 110 9.95 7.31 23.54
C LEU A 110 10.28 6.53 22.26
N HIS A 111 11.55 6.36 21.94
CA HIS A 111 11.99 5.55 20.80
C HIS A 111 11.44 4.12 20.88
N ARG A 112 11.59 3.48 22.05
CA ARG A 112 11.06 2.15 22.34
C ARG A 112 9.54 2.09 22.30
N PHE A 113 8.84 3.12 22.78
CA PHE A 113 7.39 3.23 22.67
C PHE A 113 6.94 3.24 21.19
N PHE A 114 7.53 4.09 20.36
CA PHE A 114 7.20 4.13 18.93
C PHE A 114 7.63 2.85 18.19
N ALA A 115 8.72 2.21 18.61
CA ALA A 115 9.14 0.91 18.08
C ALA A 115 8.10 -0.16 18.38
N LEU A 116 7.54 -0.19 19.59
CA LEU A 116 6.48 -1.12 19.95
C LEU A 116 5.22 -0.90 19.09
N VAL A 117 4.80 0.36 18.91
CA VAL A 117 3.66 0.70 18.03
C VAL A 117 3.93 0.22 16.60
N MET A 118 5.13 0.47 16.07
CA MET A 118 5.54 0.02 14.73
C MET A 118 5.51 -1.50 14.60
N ILE A 119 6.05 -2.24 15.58
CA ILE A 119 6.05 -3.71 15.60
C ILE A 119 4.63 -4.25 15.61
N VAL A 120 3.73 -3.68 16.43
CA VAL A 120 2.31 -4.09 16.49
C VAL A 120 1.62 -3.85 15.15
N LEU A 121 1.82 -2.69 14.52
CA LEU A 121 1.24 -2.39 13.20
C LEU A 121 1.77 -3.31 12.12
N PHE A 122 3.07 -3.62 12.13
CA PHE A 122 3.69 -4.57 11.20
C PHE A 122 3.15 -5.98 11.37
N ALA A 123 3.07 -6.47 12.62
CA ALA A 123 2.51 -7.78 12.93
C ALA A 123 1.03 -7.87 12.51
N TRP A 124 0.26 -6.80 12.74
CA TRP A 124 -1.12 -6.73 12.27
C TRP A 124 -1.23 -6.78 10.75
N HIS A 125 -0.35 -6.06 10.03
CA HIS A 125 -0.29 -6.12 8.56
C HIS A 125 0.06 -7.52 8.07
N LEU A 126 1.09 -8.15 8.63
CA LEU A 126 1.46 -9.54 8.33
C LEU A 126 0.30 -10.50 8.56
N ALA A 127 -0.40 -10.38 9.69
CA ALA A 127 -1.54 -11.22 10.01
C ALA A 127 -2.69 -11.05 8.99
N ARG A 128 -2.93 -9.83 8.49
CA ARG A 128 -3.92 -9.57 7.44
C ARG A 128 -3.51 -10.16 6.10
N VAL A 129 -2.26 -10.00 5.69
CA VAL A 129 -1.72 -10.59 4.46
C VAL A 129 -1.77 -12.12 4.53
N PHE A 130 -1.33 -12.70 5.64
CA PHE A 130 -1.38 -14.14 5.89
C PHE A 130 -2.82 -14.67 5.84
N ARG A 131 -3.76 -14.01 6.51
CA ARG A 131 -5.18 -14.39 6.46
C ARG A 131 -5.69 -14.39 5.03
N ARG A 132 -5.46 -13.33 4.25
CA ARG A 132 -5.93 -13.27 2.86
C ARG A 132 -5.38 -14.38 1.99
N ILE A 133 -4.07 -14.67 2.10
CA ILE A 133 -3.42 -15.67 1.26
C ILE A 133 -3.81 -17.10 1.68
N ILE A 134 -3.80 -17.39 2.99
CA ILE A 134 -3.91 -18.77 3.50
C ILE A 134 -5.34 -19.16 3.85
N VAL A 135 -6.10 -18.25 4.47
CA VAL A 135 -7.47 -18.51 4.92
C VAL A 135 -8.46 -18.18 3.80
N ASP A 136 -8.39 -16.97 3.26
CA ASP A 136 -9.33 -16.51 2.22
C ASP A 136 -8.95 -17.02 0.81
N ARG A 137 -7.76 -17.63 0.68
CA ARG A 137 -7.21 -18.17 -0.59
C ARG A 137 -7.20 -17.14 -1.72
N ASP A 138 -7.02 -15.87 -1.38
CA ASP A 138 -6.91 -14.78 -2.32
C ASP A 138 -5.50 -14.78 -2.96
N LEU A 139 -5.33 -15.62 -3.99
CA LEU A 139 -4.10 -15.69 -4.77
C LEU A 139 -3.86 -14.42 -5.61
N GLY A 140 -4.87 -13.56 -5.77
CA GLY A 140 -4.76 -12.24 -6.40
C GLY A 140 -3.80 -11.29 -5.66
N MET A 141 -3.56 -11.55 -4.38
CA MET A 141 -2.54 -10.86 -3.57
C MET A 141 -1.10 -11.22 -3.97
N LEU A 142 -0.89 -12.37 -4.60
CA LEU A 142 0.42 -12.84 -5.06
C LEU A 142 0.63 -12.56 -6.55
N TRP A 143 -0.43 -12.64 -7.36
CA TRP A 143 -0.33 -12.42 -8.80
C TRP A 143 -1.49 -11.57 -9.35
N GLY A 144 -1.20 -10.74 -10.35
CA GLY A 144 -2.19 -9.90 -11.03
C GLY A 144 -2.26 -8.46 -10.52
N PRO A 145 -3.32 -7.71 -10.89
CA PRO A 145 -3.42 -6.27 -10.66
C PRO A 145 -3.39 -5.85 -9.18
N TYR A 146 -3.89 -6.69 -8.28
CA TYR A 146 -4.01 -6.37 -6.85
C TYR A 146 -2.77 -6.78 -6.04
N SER A 147 -1.80 -7.43 -6.67
CA SER A 147 -0.59 -7.92 -6.01
C SER A 147 0.47 -6.83 -5.88
N MET A 148 1.05 -6.76 -4.68
CA MET A 148 2.24 -5.95 -4.39
C MET A 148 3.55 -6.71 -4.69
N VAL A 149 3.47 -7.98 -5.09
CA VAL A 149 4.64 -8.76 -5.49
C VAL A 149 5.13 -8.27 -6.87
N PRO A 150 6.45 -8.05 -7.05
CA PRO A 150 7.00 -7.75 -8.36
C PRO A 150 6.69 -8.86 -9.37
N GLN A 151 6.28 -8.45 -10.56
CA GLN A 151 5.83 -9.28 -11.67
C GLN A 151 6.64 -8.95 -12.93
N PRO A 152 6.67 -9.85 -13.93
CA PRO A 152 7.37 -9.60 -15.19
C PRO A 152 6.95 -8.30 -15.90
N ARG A 153 5.69 -7.89 -15.72
CA ARG A 153 5.18 -6.61 -16.21
C ARG A 153 5.96 -5.42 -15.64
N ASP A 154 6.35 -5.45 -14.38
CA ASP A 154 7.07 -4.33 -13.75
C ASP A 154 8.40 -4.05 -14.45
N ALA A 155 9.09 -5.09 -14.95
CA ALA A 155 10.30 -4.92 -15.76
C ALA A 155 10.01 -4.26 -17.13
N ARG A 156 8.88 -4.61 -17.76
CA ARG A 156 8.41 -3.94 -18.98
C ARG A 156 8.09 -2.47 -18.70
N ASP A 157 7.41 -2.19 -17.60
CA ASP A 157 7.02 -0.84 -17.21
C ASP A 157 8.27 0.02 -16.91
N VAL A 158 9.29 -0.53 -16.24
CA VAL A 158 10.60 0.12 -16.05
C VAL A 158 11.25 0.44 -17.40
N TYR A 159 11.34 -0.54 -18.30
CA TYR A 159 11.94 -0.35 -19.63
C TYR A 159 11.19 0.73 -20.43
N GLN A 160 9.87 0.70 -20.43
CA GLN A 160 9.03 1.70 -21.10
C GLN A 160 9.23 3.09 -20.49
N ASN A 161 9.32 3.19 -19.17
CA ASN A 161 9.56 4.48 -18.51
C ASN A 161 10.94 5.05 -18.87
N ILE A 162 11.98 4.22 -18.92
CA ILE A 162 13.32 4.63 -19.40
C ILE A 162 13.26 5.11 -20.86
N ARG A 163 12.56 4.36 -21.73
CA ARG A 163 12.38 4.74 -23.14
C ARG A 163 11.65 6.08 -23.28
N TYR A 164 10.60 6.29 -22.50
CA TYR A 164 9.83 7.53 -22.46
C TYR A 164 10.71 8.71 -22.02
N PHE A 165 11.50 8.56 -20.94
CA PHE A 165 12.41 9.62 -20.50
C PHE A 165 13.52 9.94 -21.50
N LEU A 166 13.93 8.97 -22.33
CA LEU A 166 14.86 9.20 -23.43
C LEU A 166 14.19 9.77 -24.70
N GLY A 167 12.88 10.04 -24.67
CA GLY A 167 12.10 10.54 -25.81
C GLY A 167 11.86 9.49 -26.90
N LYS A 168 11.98 8.19 -26.57
CA LYS A 168 11.98 7.06 -27.52
C LYS A 168 10.76 6.14 -27.39
N GLY A 169 9.66 6.62 -26.82
CA GLY A 169 8.43 5.84 -26.64
C GLY A 169 7.30 6.65 -26.03
N GLU A 170 6.11 6.06 -26.01
CA GLU A 170 4.95 6.59 -25.30
C GLU A 170 5.12 6.45 -23.77
N PRO A 171 4.41 7.28 -22.98
CA PRO A 171 4.42 7.12 -21.53
C PRO A 171 3.94 5.72 -21.13
N PRO A 172 4.56 5.11 -20.11
CA PRO A 172 4.16 3.80 -19.63
C PRO A 172 2.71 3.82 -19.13
N ARG A 173 2.00 2.72 -19.41
CA ARG A 173 0.62 2.54 -18.98
C ARG A 173 0.60 1.65 -17.75
N PHE A 174 0.19 2.21 -16.62
CA PHE A 174 0.21 1.50 -15.36
C PHE A 174 -1.14 0.88 -15.02
N GLU A 175 -1.05 -0.29 -14.38
CA GLU A 175 -2.16 -0.91 -13.66
C GLU A 175 -2.25 -0.30 -12.25
N ARG A 176 -3.08 -0.90 -11.38
CA ARG A 176 -3.31 -0.47 -10.01
C ARG A 176 -2.08 -0.01 -9.23
N TYR A 177 -0.98 -0.76 -9.30
CA TYR A 177 0.30 -0.40 -8.67
C TYR A 177 1.39 -0.23 -9.72
N THR A 178 2.21 0.80 -9.58
CA THR A 178 3.41 0.99 -10.41
C THR A 178 4.56 0.16 -9.85
N TYR A 179 5.58 -0.05 -10.67
CA TYR A 179 6.79 -0.74 -10.23
C TYR A 179 7.46 -0.03 -9.04
N TRP A 180 7.42 1.31 -8.98
CA TRP A 180 8.02 2.06 -7.86
C TRP A 180 7.17 2.01 -6.60
N GLU A 181 5.84 1.96 -6.68
CA GLU A 181 5.01 1.75 -5.48
C GLU A 181 5.26 0.36 -4.87
N LYS A 182 5.46 -0.66 -5.71
CA LYS A 182 5.87 -2.00 -5.24
C LYS A 182 7.28 -1.97 -4.66
N PHE A 183 8.21 -1.28 -5.31
CA PHE A 183 9.57 -1.11 -4.80
C PHE A 183 9.56 -0.43 -3.43
N ASP A 184 8.85 0.69 -3.26
CA ASP A 184 8.67 1.39 -1.99
C ASP A 184 8.10 0.45 -0.92
N TYR A 185 7.04 -0.31 -1.25
CA TYR A 185 6.44 -1.28 -0.34
C TYR A 185 7.46 -2.32 0.15
N TRP A 186 8.24 -2.91 -0.76
CA TRP A 186 9.21 -3.95 -0.41
C TRP A 186 10.47 -3.41 0.28
N ALA A 187 10.94 -2.22 -0.11
CA ALA A 187 12.05 -1.53 0.55
C ALA A 187 11.71 -1.30 2.02
N VAL A 188 10.51 -0.80 2.31
CA VAL A 188 10.04 -0.60 3.68
C VAL A 188 9.82 -1.94 4.39
N PHE A 189 9.18 -2.91 3.73
CA PHE A 189 8.89 -4.21 4.34
C PHE A 189 10.16 -4.94 4.83
N TRP A 190 11.20 -4.99 3.99
CA TRP A 190 12.48 -5.59 4.37
C TRP A 190 13.27 -4.71 5.33
N GLY A 191 13.26 -3.38 5.14
CA GLY A 191 13.88 -2.43 6.07
C GLY A 191 13.33 -2.59 7.49
N MET A 192 12.01 -2.75 7.64
CA MET A 192 11.36 -3.02 8.93
C MET A 192 11.84 -4.32 9.59
N ALA A 193 12.07 -5.38 8.81
CA ALA A 193 12.61 -6.63 9.33
C ALA A 193 14.06 -6.46 9.82
N ILE A 194 14.90 -5.74 9.07
CA ILE A 194 16.32 -5.55 9.42
C ILE A 194 16.47 -4.59 10.61
N ILE A 195 15.86 -3.39 10.55
CA ILE A 195 15.93 -2.41 11.64
C ILE A 195 15.19 -2.89 12.89
N GLY A 196 14.05 -3.56 12.73
CA GLY A 196 13.30 -4.15 13.83
C GLY A 196 14.05 -5.30 14.49
N GLY A 197 14.64 -6.19 13.71
CA GLY A 197 15.44 -7.32 14.21
C GLY A 197 16.69 -6.85 14.96
N SER A 198 17.47 -5.95 14.36
CA SER A 198 18.63 -5.33 15.02
C SER A 198 18.24 -4.55 16.27
N GLY A 199 17.11 -3.82 16.24
CA GLY A 199 16.60 -3.07 17.38
C GLY A 199 16.17 -3.97 18.54
N LEU A 200 15.55 -5.12 18.27
CA LEU A 200 15.20 -6.10 19.29
C LEU A 200 16.43 -6.72 19.95
N ILE A 201 17.49 -6.99 19.18
CA ILE A 201 18.78 -7.46 19.71
C ILE A 201 19.37 -6.43 20.68
N LEU A 202 19.32 -5.14 20.31
CA LEU A 202 19.82 -4.04 21.14
C LEU A 202 18.93 -3.75 22.36
N TRP A 203 17.62 -3.99 22.26
CA TRP A 203 16.69 -3.79 23.36
C TRP A 203 16.79 -4.91 24.40
N PHE A 204 16.98 -6.17 23.97
CA PHE A 204 17.07 -7.33 24.87
C PHE A 204 18.43 -8.04 24.81
N PRO A 205 19.55 -7.34 25.06
CA PRO A 205 20.89 -7.89 24.83
C PRO A 205 21.17 -9.12 25.70
N GLU A 206 20.71 -9.14 26.96
CA GLU A 206 20.88 -10.29 27.88
C GLU A 206 20.13 -11.55 27.43
N PHE A 207 19.02 -11.40 26.71
CA PHE A 207 18.30 -12.53 26.14
C PHE A 207 19.04 -13.09 24.93
N PHE A 208 19.42 -12.23 23.98
CA PHE A 208 20.04 -12.66 22.74
C PHE A 208 21.48 -13.19 22.91
N THR A 209 22.24 -12.64 23.85
CA THR A 209 23.63 -13.09 24.14
C THR A 209 23.72 -14.48 24.79
N ARG A 210 22.59 -15.06 25.19
CA ARG A 210 22.52 -16.50 25.57
C ARG A 210 22.69 -17.43 24.38
N PHE A 211 22.38 -16.93 23.18
CA PHE A 211 22.37 -17.71 21.93
C PHE A 211 23.37 -17.16 20.90
N LEU A 212 23.73 -15.88 21.00
CA LEU A 212 24.59 -15.17 20.07
C LEU A 212 25.88 -14.69 20.75
N PRO A 213 27.02 -14.71 20.06
CA PRO A 213 28.28 -14.20 20.61
C PRO A 213 28.24 -12.67 20.76
N GLY A 214 28.92 -12.12 21.78
CA GLY A 214 28.82 -10.69 22.12
C GLY A 214 29.11 -9.70 20.98
N TRP A 215 29.92 -10.07 19.98
CA TRP A 215 30.19 -9.22 18.82
C TRP A 215 28.93 -8.93 17.99
N THR A 216 27.87 -9.75 18.08
CA THR A 216 26.61 -9.50 17.37
C THR A 216 25.91 -8.24 17.85
N LEU A 217 26.16 -7.79 19.09
CA LEU A 217 25.63 -6.50 19.57
C LEU A 217 26.26 -5.33 18.81
N ASN A 218 27.56 -5.39 18.53
CA ASN A 218 28.24 -4.37 17.72
C ASN A 218 27.70 -4.37 16.29
N LEU A 219 27.51 -5.56 15.70
CA LEU A 219 26.91 -5.67 14.37
C LEU A 219 25.48 -5.13 14.36
N ALA A 220 24.66 -5.46 15.37
CA ALA A 220 23.29 -4.96 15.49
C ALA A 220 23.28 -3.43 15.60
N SER A 221 24.17 -2.82 16.38
CA SER A 221 24.31 -1.36 16.47
C SER A 221 24.62 -0.72 15.11
N VAL A 222 25.58 -1.28 14.36
CA VAL A 222 25.95 -0.78 13.03
C VAL A 222 24.80 -0.92 12.05
N ILE A 223 24.17 -2.10 11.97
CA ILE A 223 23.04 -2.35 11.08
C ILE A 223 21.88 -1.42 11.43
N HIS A 224 21.51 -1.32 12.71
CA HIS A 224 20.40 -0.49 13.15
C HIS A 224 20.62 0.98 12.82
N GLY A 225 21.84 1.50 13.07
CA GLY A 225 22.20 2.88 12.74
C GLY A 225 22.19 3.18 11.24
N LEU A 226 22.79 2.30 10.42
CA LEU A 226 22.82 2.47 8.97
C LEU A 226 21.42 2.35 8.35
N GLU A 227 20.63 1.37 8.77
CA GLU A 227 19.24 1.23 8.32
C GLU A 227 18.38 2.40 8.77
N ALA A 228 18.62 3.00 9.94
CA ALA A 228 17.92 4.21 10.36
C ALA A 228 18.18 5.37 9.40
N VAL A 229 19.44 5.61 9.04
CA VAL A 229 19.83 6.64 8.05
C VAL A 229 19.22 6.36 6.68
N LEU A 230 19.29 5.12 6.22
CA LEU A 230 18.75 4.70 4.93
C LEU A 230 17.22 4.85 4.91
N ALA A 231 16.52 4.39 5.95
CA ALA A 231 15.07 4.48 6.05
C ALA A 231 14.57 5.93 6.13
N VAL A 232 15.17 6.76 6.99
CA VAL A 232 14.85 8.19 7.11
C VAL A 232 15.10 8.90 5.78
N GLY A 233 16.28 8.68 5.18
CA GLY A 233 16.63 9.24 3.89
C GLY A 233 15.63 8.82 2.81
N PHE A 234 15.39 7.52 2.66
CA PHE A 234 14.49 6.98 1.63
C PHE A 234 13.05 7.49 1.78
N ILE A 235 12.50 7.45 2.99
CA ILE A 235 11.11 7.87 3.21
C ILE A 235 10.96 9.37 2.98
N PHE A 236 11.81 10.21 3.58
CA PHE A 236 11.64 11.66 3.49
C PHE A 236 12.10 12.25 2.15
N THR A 237 12.92 11.54 1.38
CA THR A 237 13.32 11.98 0.03
C THR A 237 12.50 11.29 -1.05
N ILE A 238 12.70 10.00 -1.27
CA ILE A 238 12.13 9.28 -2.42
C ILE A 238 10.62 9.10 -2.27
N HIS A 239 10.17 8.54 -1.15
CA HIS A 239 8.76 8.21 -0.97
C HIS A 239 7.89 9.47 -0.92
N LEU A 240 8.27 10.48 -0.15
CA LEU A 240 7.54 11.74 -0.10
C LEU A 240 7.66 12.54 -1.40
N PHE A 241 8.79 12.49 -2.12
CA PHE A 241 8.89 13.16 -3.42
C PHE A 241 7.94 12.56 -4.44
N HIS A 242 7.94 11.22 -4.58
CA HIS A 242 7.05 10.53 -5.50
C HIS A 242 5.58 10.85 -5.22
N ASN A 243 5.19 10.98 -3.95
CA ASN A 243 3.78 11.17 -3.62
C ASN A 243 3.35 12.64 -3.52
N ASN A 244 4.24 13.57 -3.14
CA ASN A 244 3.81 14.91 -2.73
C ASN A 244 4.43 16.06 -3.52
N LEU A 245 5.57 15.81 -4.19
CA LEU A 245 6.33 16.88 -4.86
C LEU A 245 6.18 16.86 -6.38
N ARG A 246 5.41 15.91 -6.93
CA ARG A 246 4.98 15.97 -8.34
C ARG A 246 4.00 17.12 -8.54
N ALA A 247 4.12 17.85 -9.65
CA ALA A 247 3.30 19.03 -9.95
C ALA A 247 1.79 18.76 -9.82
N GLU A 248 1.34 17.58 -10.23
CA GLU A 248 -0.07 17.17 -10.16
C GLU A 248 -0.57 16.83 -8.75
N LYS A 249 0.34 16.50 -7.82
CA LYS A 249 0.01 16.12 -6.44
C LYS A 249 0.38 17.20 -5.42
N PHE A 250 1.13 18.21 -5.83
CA PHE A 250 1.59 19.26 -4.93
C PHE A 250 0.40 19.97 -4.27
N PRO A 251 0.43 20.22 -2.95
CA PRO A 251 1.53 19.98 -2.01
C PRO A 251 1.53 18.61 -1.31
N MET A 252 0.52 17.76 -1.56
CA MET A 252 0.34 16.45 -0.94
C MET A 252 -0.70 15.63 -1.72
N ASP A 253 -0.39 14.36 -2.03
CA ASP A 253 -1.41 13.42 -2.48
C ASP A 253 -2.35 13.05 -1.32
N THR A 254 -3.64 13.36 -1.48
CA THR A 254 -4.65 13.15 -0.44
C THR A 254 -5.23 11.73 -0.43
N VAL A 255 -4.89 10.89 -1.42
CA VAL A 255 -5.47 9.56 -1.63
C VAL A 255 -5.30 8.65 -0.42
N MET A 256 -4.18 8.74 0.32
CA MET A 256 -3.99 7.94 1.54
C MET A 256 -4.81 8.41 2.75
N PHE A 257 -5.31 9.65 2.74
CA PHE A 257 -6.23 10.16 3.77
C PHE A 257 -7.69 9.88 3.38
N THR A 258 -8.05 10.20 2.14
CA THR A 258 -9.43 10.11 1.65
C THR A 258 -9.81 8.69 1.21
N GLY A 259 -8.84 7.95 0.66
CA GLY A 259 -9.04 6.64 0.05
C GLY A 259 -9.59 6.70 -1.38
N TYR A 260 -9.71 7.89 -1.96
CA TYR A 260 -10.44 8.12 -3.19
C TYR A 260 -9.57 8.85 -4.21
N VAL A 261 -9.80 8.56 -5.48
CA VAL A 261 -9.13 9.12 -6.64
C VAL A 261 -10.17 9.69 -7.60
N THR A 262 -9.86 10.78 -8.29
CA THR A 262 -10.77 11.34 -9.31
C THR A 262 -10.75 10.50 -10.58
N GLU A 263 -11.83 10.54 -11.38
CA GLU A 263 -11.87 9.83 -12.68
C GLU A 263 -10.70 10.25 -13.58
N ASP A 264 -10.46 11.55 -13.72
CA ASP A 264 -9.39 12.08 -14.57
C ASP A 264 -8.01 11.60 -14.12
N GLU A 265 -7.76 11.59 -12.82
CA GLU A 265 -6.52 11.12 -12.23
C GLU A 265 -6.35 9.61 -12.39
N LEU A 266 -7.41 8.83 -12.20
CA LEU A 266 -7.38 7.38 -12.42
C LEU A 266 -7.10 7.07 -13.91
N ARG A 267 -7.73 7.79 -14.84
CA ARG A 267 -7.50 7.64 -16.28
C ARG A 267 -6.09 8.04 -16.71
N LYS A 268 -5.54 9.12 -16.15
CA LYS A 268 -4.20 9.63 -16.50
C LYS A 268 -3.09 8.81 -15.87
N GLU A 269 -3.21 8.47 -14.59
CA GLU A 269 -2.13 7.81 -13.84
C GLU A 269 -2.21 6.28 -13.88
N ARG A 270 -3.41 5.71 -14.09
CA ARG A 270 -3.68 4.27 -14.07
C ARG A 270 -4.58 3.83 -15.23
N PRO A 271 -4.18 4.12 -16.48
CA PRO A 271 -5.03 3.89 -17.64
C PRO A 271 -5.47 2.43 -17.78
N ASP A 272 -4.60 1.46 -17.47
CA ASP A 272 -4.94 0.05 -17.57
C ASP A 272 -5.86 -0.41 -16.42
N GLU A 273 -5.72 0.16 -15.22
CA GLU A 273 -6.67 -0.06 -14.11
C GLU A 273 -8.06 0.46 -14.49
N TYR A 274 -8.13 1.67 -15.04
CA TYR A 274 -9.38 2.28 -15.45
C TYR A 274 -10.10 1.45 -16.53
N GLU A 275 -9.40 1.10 -17.61
CA GLU A 275 -9.96 0.32 -18.72
C GLU A 275 -10.41 -1.06 -18.27
N ARG A 276 -9.65 -1.72 -17.39
CA ARG A 276 -10.04 -3.01 -16.81
C ARG A 276 -11.32 -2.87 -15.99
N LEU A 277 -11.37 -1.92 -15.05
CA LEU A 277 -12.55 -1.69 -14.21
C LEU A 277 -13.78 -1.29 -15.04
N GLN A 278 -13.58 -0.56 -16.14
CA GLN A 278 -14.65 -0.20 -17.07
C GLN A 278 -15.18 -1.43 -17.80
N ARG A 279 -14.28 -2.28 -18.33
CA ARG A 279 -14.63 -3.53 -19.02
C ARG A 279 -15.33 -4.53 -18.10
N GLU A 280 -14.92 -4.59 -16.84
CA GLU A 280 -15.51 -5.46 -15.81
C GLU A 280 -16.84 -4.90 -15.26
N GLY A 281 -17.18 -3.65 -15.55
CA GLY A 281 -18.37 -2.98 -15.01
C GLY A 281 -18.23 -2.54 -13.53
N SER A 282 -17.09 -2.79 -12.90
CA SER A 282 -16.84 -2.55 -11.47
C SER A 282 -16.63 -1.08 -11.09
N LEU A 283 -16.51 -0.15 -12.06
CA LEU A 283 -16.40 1.29 -11.77
C LEU A 283 -17.57 1.81 -10.94
N LYS A 284 -18.80 1.36 -11.22
CA LYS A 284 -20.00 1.77 -10.48
C LYS A 284 -19.99 1.29 -9.03
N GLU A 285 -19.38 0.14 -8.76
CA GLU A 285 -19.32 -0.46 -7.42
C GLU A 285 -18.34 0.25 -6.50
N ILE A 286 -17.34 0.92 -7.09
CA ILE A 286 -16.32 1.67 -6.36
C ILE A 286 -16.52 3.18 -6.45
N GLU A 287 -17.55 3.65 -7.16
CA GLU A 287 -17.91 5.07 -7.21
C GLU A 287 -18.37 5.54 -5.83
N VAL A 288 -17.90 6.71 -5.42
CA VAL A 288 -18.19 7.27 -4.10
C VAL A 288 -18.61 8.73 -4.19
N GLU A 289 -19.28 9.16 -3.13
CA GLU A 289 -19.67 10.55 -2.98
C GLU A 289 -18.46 11.49 -2.78
N PRO A 290 -18.57 12.77 -3.21
CA PRO A 290 -17.57 13.81 -2.97
C PRO A 290 -17.07 13.87 -1.53
N VAL A 291 -15.75 14.01 -1.37
CA VAL A 291 -15.11 14.15 -0.07
C VAL A 291 -15.41 15.51 0.53
N LYS A 292 -15.65 15.56 1.85
CA LYS A 292 -15.76 16.82 2.58
C LYS A 292 -14.48 17.67 2.41
N PRO A 293 -14.56 18.95 2.05
CA PRO A 293 -13.38 19.82 1.87
C PRO A 293 -12.46 19.89 3.10
N SER A 294 -13.02 19.80 4.32
CA SER A 294 -12.25 19.81 5.56
C SER A 294 -11.27 18.64 5.67
N LEU A 295 -11.64 17.45 5.19
CA LEU A 295 -10.76 16.27 5.22
C LEU A 295 -9.60 16.42 4.22
N LEU A 296 -9.87 16.99 3.04
CA LEU A 296 -8.84 17.30 2.04
C LEU A 296 -7.83 18.32 2.59
N ASN A 297 -8.32 19.38 3.22
CA ASN A 297 -7.46 20.41 3.81
C ASN A 297 -6.63 19.86 4.97
N ALA A 298 -7.22 19.03 5.84
CA ALA A 298 -6.49 18.37 6.92
C ALA A 298 -5.36 17.47 6.39
N GLY A 299 -5.63 16.67 5.35
CA GLY A 299 -4.62 15.83 4.70
C GLY A 299 -3.47 16.64 4.11
N ARG A 300 -3.78 17.78 3.45
CA ARG A 300 -2.76 18.69 2.90
C ARG A 300 -1.89 19.34 3.98
N ILE A 301 -2.50 19.84 5.06
CA ILE A 301 -1.77 20.46 6.17
C ILE A 301 -0.83 19.44 6.81
N TYR A 302 -1.35 18.25 7.13
CA TYR A 302 -0.54 17.17 7.66
C TYR A 302 0.61 16.81 6.71
N GLY A 303 0.31 16.66 5.43
CA GLY A 303 1.29 16.36 4.40
C GLY A 303 2.44 17.36 4.33
N VAL A 304 2.11 18.65 4.27
CA VAL A 304 3.10 19.74 4.27
C VAL A 304 3.94 19.72 5.55
N ALA A 305 3.31 19.55 6.71
CA ALA A 305 4.02 19.49 7.98
C ALA A 305 5.03 18.32 8.02
N VAL A 306 4.61 17.13 7.58
CA VAL A 306 5.48 15.95 7.50
C VAL A 306 6.60 16.14 6.48
N ASN A 307 6.32 16.71 5.31
CA ASN A 307 7.33 16.99 4.29
C ASN A 307 8.39 17.97 4.83
N LEU A 308 7.97 19.07 5.45
CA LEU A 308 8.90 20.07 6.03
C LEU A 308 9.76 19.46 7.14
N LEU A 309 9.13 18.71 8.03
CA LEU A 309 9.84 18.00 9.09
C LEU A 309 10.86 17.00 8.52
N GLY A 310 10.46 16.24 7.50
CA GLY A 310 11.34 15.31 6.79
C GLY A 310 12.55 16.00 6.18
N VAL A 311 12.34 17.12 5.49
CA VAL A 311 13.44 17.93 4.92
C VAL A 311 14.38 18.44 6.01
N ILE A 312 13.86 18.91 7.15
CA ILE A 312 14.68 19.36 8.28
C ILE A 312 15.50 18.20 8.83
N LEU A 313 14.89 17.03 9.09
CA LEU A 313 15.57 15.87 9.65
C LEU A 313 16.65 15.34 8.69
N VAL A 314 16.38 15.27 7.39
CA VAL A 314 17.38 14.91 6.38
C VAL A 314 18.51 15.93 6.34
N GLY A 315 18.20 17.23 6.40
CA GLY A 315 19.22 18.29 6.45
C GLY A 315 20.15 18.17 7.66
N LEU A 316 19.60 17.93 8.85
CA LEU A 316 20.37 17.71 10.09
C LEU A 316 21.22 16.44 10.01
N MET A 317 20.66 15.36 9.44
CA MET A 317 21.38 14.11 9.22
C MET A 317 22.55 14.29 8.25
N LEU A 318 22.36 15.02 7.14
CA LEU A 318 23.43 15.32 6.19
C LEU A 318 24.50 16.21 6.80
N TYR A 319 24.11 17.20 7.60
CA TYR A 319 25.04 18.04 8.36
C TYR A 319 25.95 17.19 9.26
N ALA A 320 25.36 16.27 10.04
CA ALA A 320 26.10 15.38 10.93
C ALA A 320 27.00 14.35 10.21
N LEU A 321 26.70 14.03 8.95
CA LEU A 321 27.51 13.09 8.15
C LEU A 321 28.68 13.76 7.42
N LEU A 322 28.57 15.06 7.13
CA LEU A 322 29.54 15.80 6.32
C LEU A 322 30.42 16.77 7.12
N GLY A 323 29.97 17.17 8.31
CA GLY A 323 30.71 18.03 9.26
C GLY A 323 31.51 17.21 10.27
#